data_AF-A0AAD4UWZ1-F1
#
_entry.id   AF-A0AAD4UWZ1-F1
#
_cell.length_a   1.000
_cell.length_b   1.000
_cell.length_c   1.000
_cell.angle_alpha   90.00
_cell.angle_beta   90.00
_cell.angle_gamma   90.00
#
_symmetry.space_group_name_H-M   'P 1'
#
loop_
_entity.id
_entity.type
_entity.pdbx_description
1 polymer ?
#
loop_
_entity_poly.entity_id
_entity_poly.type
_entity_poly.pdbx_seq_one_letter_code
_entity_poly.pdbx_strand_id
1 'polypeptide(L)'
;MFFYDTPEHVLNCEVPPVRYLLEGKTRYVIAHYVSDHRLSPECKAFVTRMDSIKIPTRVEEAFNDLKWLEAINIEMEALQKNNTWDIVDLPKGTKPCRCR
;
A
#
# COMPACT_ATOMS: atom_id res chain seq x y z
N MET A 1 -1.74 5.51 -16.22
CA MET A 1 -0.31 5.15 -16.22
C MET A 1 -0.22 3.80 -15.55
N PHE A 2 0.27 2.79 -16.26
CA PHE A 2 0.33 1.41 -15.78
C PHE A 2 1.79 1.00 -15.72
N PHE A 3 2.17 0.31 -14.65
CA PHE A 3 3.51 -0.23 -14.48
C PHE A 3 3.52 -1.66 -15.04
N TYR A 4 4.48 -1.96 -15.92
CA TYR A 4 4.69 -3.29 -16.46
C TYR A 4 6.12 -3.73 -16.15
N ASP A 5 6.27 -4.96 -15.69
CA ASP A 5 7.54 -5.68 -15.75
C ASP A 5 7.85 -6.01 -17.23
N THR A 6 9.14 -6.06 -17.55
CA THR A 6 9.73 -6.34 -18.88
C THR A 6 9.04 -7.46 -19.70
N PRO A 7 9.19 -7.48 -21.05
CA PRO A 7 8.19 -8.05 -21.99
C PRO A 7 7.97 -9.57 -21.98
N GLU A 8 8.66 -10.34 -21.12
CA GLU A 8 8.53 -11.80 -21.11
C GLU A 8 7.48 -12.33 -20.12
N HIS A 9 6.91 -11.49 -19.27
CA HIS A 9 5.88 -11.91 -18.33
C HIS A 9 4.63 -11.04 -18.50
N VAL A 10 3.68 -11.55 -19.29
CA VAL A 10 2.31 -11.03 -19.35
C VAL A 10 1.77 -11.02 -17.93
N LEU A 11 1.60 -9.83 -17.35
CA LEU A 11 0.90 -9.66 -16.09
C LEU A 11 -0.57 -10.08 -16.34
N ASN A 12 -0.89 -11.34 -16.07
CA ASN A 12 -2.21 -11.63 -15.57
C ASN A 12 -2.41 -10.68 -14.40
N CYS A 13 -3.56 -10.02 -14.28
CA CYS A 13 -3.96 -9.43 -13.00
C CYS A 13 -4.11 -10.63 -12.05
N GLU A 14 -3.00 -11.19 -11.58
CA GLU A 14 -2.93 -11.94 -10.37
C GLU A 14 -3.37 -10.92 -9.35
N VAL A 15 -4.66 -10.93 -9.06
CA VAL A 15 -5.20 -10.35 -7.85
C VAL A 15 -4.24 -10.90 -6.79
N PRO A 16 -3.39 -10.06 -6.16
CA PRO A 16 -2.54 -10.56 -5.09
C PRO A 16 -3.49 -11.32 -4.18
N PRO A 17 -3.16 -12.57 -3.81
CA PRO A 17 -4.07 -13.38 -3.02
C PRO A 17 -4.64 -12.49 -1.93
N VAL A 18 -5.96 -12.52 -1.72
CA VAL A 18 -6.70 -11.67 -0.76
C VAL A 18 -6.15 -11.79 0.68
N ARG A 19 -5.03 -12.47 0.90
CA ARG A 19 -4.20 -12.53 2.09
C ARG A 19 -3.81 -11.18 2.68
N TYR A 20 -3.69 -10.11 1.89
CA TYR A 20 -3.37 -8.77 2.44
C TYR A 20 -4.60 -7.95 2.87
N LEU A 21 -5.79 -8.30 2.37
CA LEU A 21 -7.04 -7.73 2.84
C LEU A 21 -7.60 -8.66 3.92
N LEU A 22 -7.63 -8.21 5.16
CA LEU A 22 -8.35 -8.88 6.27
C LEU A 22 -9.88 -8.81 6.06
N GLU A 23 -10.37 -9.14 4.86
CA GLU A 23 -11.81 -9.25 4.56
C GLU A 23 -12.35 -10.67 4.80
N GLY A 24 -11.48 -11.63 5.14
CA GLY A 24 -11.88 -12.91 5.69
C GLY A 24 -11.92 -12.85 7.22
N LYS A 25 -12.97 -13.40 7.85
CA LYS A 25 -12.95 -13.74 9.28
C LYS A 25 -11.78 -14.70 9.52
N THR A 26 -10.63 -14.16 9.93
CA THR A 26 -9.51 -15.00 10.36
C THR A 26 -9.96 -15.72 11.62
N ARG A 27 -9.62 -17.01 11.75
CA ARG A 27 -9.97 -17.78 12.96
C ARG A 27 -9.35 -17.16 14.23
N TYR A 28 -8.27 -16.41 14.06
CA TYR A 28 -7.55 -15.72 15.12
C TYR A 28 -7.24 -14.30 14.64
N VAL A 29 -8.06 -13.33 15.08
CA VAL A 29 -7.76 -11.92 14.88
C VAL A 29 -6.65 -11.55 15.86
N ILE A 30 -5.54 -10.99 15.37
CA ILE A 30 -4.38 -10.62 16.20
C ILE A 30 -4.79 -9.67 17.34
N ALA A 31 -5.77 -8.79 17.10
CA ALA A 31 -6.33 -7.89 18.10
C ALA A 31 -6.91 -8.59 19.34
N HIS A 32 -7.24 -9.88 19.27
CA HIS A 32 -7.68 -10.65 20.45
C HIS A 32 -6.53 -11.04 21.38
N TYR A 33 -5.28 -10.99 20.91
CA TYR A 33 -4.09 -11.45 21.63
C TYR A 33 -3.08 -10.34 21.89
N VAL A 34 -3.21 -9.19 21.20
CA VAL A 34 -2.41 -7.99 21.43
C VAL A 34 -3.14 -7.11 22.43
N SER A 35 -2.44 -6.68 23.48
CA SER A 35 -2.99 -5.77 24.47
C SER A 35 -1.94 -4.82 25.01
N ASP A 36 -2.32 -3.55 25.13
CA ASP A 36 -1.43 -2.48 25.56
C ASP A 36 -1.28 -2.37 27.07
N HIS A 37 -1.99 -3.20 27.86
CA HIS A 37 -2.05 -3.06 29.32
C HIS A 37 -0.68 -3.12 30.00
N ARG A 38 0.28 -3.88 29.45
CA ARG A 38 1.65 -4.05 29.96
C ARG A 38 2.66 -3.03 29.44
N LEU A 39 2.26 -2.14 28.52
CA LEU A 39 3.14 -1.10 28.02
C LEU A 39 3.38 -0.04 29.11
N SER A 40 4.60 0.49 29.15
CA SER A 40 4.90 1.64 30.00
C SER A 40 4.09 2.87 29.56
N PRO A 41 3.89 3.87 30.43
CA PRO A 41 3.18 5.09 30.08
C PRO A 41 3.77 5.78 28.84
N GLU A 42 5.09 5.78 28.69
CA GLU A 42 5.81 6.40 27.58
C GLU A 42 5.54 5.66 26.27
N CYS A 43 5.58 4.32 26.29
CA CYS A 43 5.26 3.49 25.14
C CYS A 43 3.79 3.68 24.72
N LYS A 44 2.85 3.76 25.67
CA LYS A 44 1.43 4.03 25.36
C LYS A 44 1.25 5.38 24.68
N ALA A 45 1.89 6.43 25.21
CA ALA A 45 1.81 7.76 24.62
C ALA A 45 2.36 7.78 23.19
N PHE A 46 3.43 7.03 22.92
CA PHE A 46 4.00 6.89 21.59
C PHE A 46 3.05 6.18 20.62
N VAL A 47 2.49 5.02 21.02
CA VAL A 47 1.53 4.26 20.19
C VAL A 47 0.29 5.10 19.87
N THR A 48 -0.31 5.75 20.86
CA THR A 48 -1.46 6.63 20.64
C THR A 48 -1.13 7.77 19.68
N ARG A 49 0.07 8.33 19.75
CA ARG A 49 0.52 9.36 18.80
C ARG A 49 0.64 8.82 17.38
N MET A 50 1.13 7.59 17.22
CA MET A 50 1.19 6.92 15.91
C MET A 50 -0.21 6.63 15.36
N ASP A 51 -1.10 6.08 16.19
CA ASP A 51 -2.48 5.75 15.80
C ASP A 51 -3.31 6.99 15.44
N SER A 52 -2.95 8.16 15.97
CA SER A 52 -3.59 9.43 15.61
C SER A 52 -3.31 9.89 14.18
N ILE A 53 -2.28 9.32 13.52
CA ILE A 53 -1.94 9.66 12.14
C ILE A 53 -2.98 9.03 11.21
N LYS A 54 -3.77 9.88 10.53
CA LYS A 54 -4.77 9.41 9.58
C LYS A 54 -4.10 8.81 8.35
N ILE A 55 -4.36 7.54 8.09
CA ILE A 55 -4.00 6.88 6.83
C ILE A 55 -5.08 7.20 5.79
N PRO A 56 -4.72 7.82 4.65
CA PRO A 56 -5.69 8.11 3.60
C PRO A 56 -6.19 6.81 2.99
N THR A 57 -7.51 6.70 2.85
CA THR A 57 -8.15 5.52 2.24
C THR A 57 -8.28 5.66 0.73
N ARG A 58 -8.12 6.89 0.23
CA ARG A 58 -8.24 7.22 -1.18
C ARG A 58 -7.04 8.01 -1.66
N VAL A 59 -6.73 7.84 -2.93
CA VAL A 59 -5.61 8.53 -3.60
C VAL A 59 -5.81 10.04 -3.56
N GLU A 60 -7.04 10.53 -3.71
CA GLU A 60 -7.31 11.96 -3.66
C GLU A 60 -7.08 12.54 -2.25
N GLU A 61 -7.31 11.76 -1.19
CA GLU A 61 -7.01 12.17 0.18
C GLU A 61 -5.49 12.25 0.41
N ALA A 62 -4.73 11.29 -0.11
CA ALA A 62 -3.27 11.28 -0.02
C ALA A 62 -2.66 12.48 -0.74
N PHE A 63 -3.18 12.85 -1.92
CA PHE A 63 -2.67 14.00 -2.69
C PHE A 63 -2.86 15.35 -2.00
N ASN A 64 -3.80 15.46 -1.05
CA ASN A 64 -4.01 16.68 -0.29
C ASN A 64 -3.05 16.85 0.91
N ASP A 65 -2.23 15.85 1.22
CA ASP A 65 -1.24 15.90 2.29
C ASP A 65 0.17 15.90 1.70
N LEU A 66 0.94 16.95 2.02
CA LEU A 66 2.30 17.15 1.55
C LEU A 66 3.24 16.00 1.93
N LYS A 67 3.02 15.34 3.07
CA LYS A 67 3.87 14.21 3.51
C LYS A 67 3.65 12.99 2.62
N TRP A 68 2.41 12.75 2.21
CA TRP A 68 2.08 11.66 1.30
C TRP A 68 2.58 11.95 -0.11
N LEU A 69 2.48 13.21 -0.56
CA LEU A 69 3.10 13.66 -1.81
C LEU A 69 4.61 13.43 -1.83
N GLU A 70 5.30 13.81 -0.76
CA GLU A 70 6.75 13.59 -0.63
C GLU A 70 7.09 12.09 -0.65
N ALA A 71 6.34 11.26 0.07
CA ALA A 71 6.52 9.82 0.06
C ALA A 71 6.32 9.20 -1.34
N ILE A 72 5.31 9.66 -2.10
CA ILE A 72 5.09 9.24 -3.48
C ILE A 72 6.29 9.62 -4.36
N ASN A 73 6.83 10.83 -4.22
CA ASN A 73 7.98 11.26 -5.02
C ASN A 73 9.22 10.41 -4.69
N ILE A 74 9.49 10.12 -3.42
CA ILE A 74 10.59 9.25 -3.00
C ILE A 74 10.45 7.85 -3.61
N GLU A 75 9.25 7.28 -3.58
CA GLU A 75 8.98 5.97 -4.19
C GLU A 75 9.19 6.03 -5.71
N MET A 76 8.70 7.08 -6.38
CA MET A 76 8.89 7.28 -7.82
C MET A 76 10.37 7.36 -8.21
N GLU A 77 11.18 8.09 -7.43
CA GLU A 77 12.64 8.15 -7.61
C GLU A 77 13.30 6.79 -7.40
N ALA A 78 12.88 6.04 -6.37
CA ALA A 78 13.39 4.71 -6.09
C ALA A 78 13.07 3.72 -7.22
N LEU A 79 11.86 3.76 -7.76
CA LEU A 79 11.43 2.93 -8.90
C LEU A 79 12.27 3.23 -10.15
N GLN A 80 12.48 4.52 -10.46
CA GLN A 80 13.33 4.93 -11.58
C GLN A 80 14.77 4.45 -11.41
N LYS A 81 15.33 4.56 -10.20
CA LYS A 81 16.69 4.12 -9.91
C LYS A 81 16.90 2.61 -10.10
N ASN A 82 15.86 1.82 -9.88
CA ASN A 82 15.96 0.37 -9.94
C ASN A 82 16.00 -0.20 -11.38
N ASN A 83 15.87 0.63 -12.43
CA ASN A 83 15.94 0.24 -13.87
C ASN A 83 15.15 -1.03 -14.24
N THR A 84 14.15 -1.37 -13.44
CA THR A 84 13.33 -2.58 -13.55
C THR A 84 11.92 -2.24 -14.03
N TRP A 85 11.58 -0.95 -14.07
CA TRP A 85 10.24 -0.46 -14.33
C TRP A 85 10.26 0.51 -15.50
N ASP A 86 9.56 0.14 -16.57
CA ASP A 86 9.30 1.03 -17.70
C ASP A 86 7.86 1.56 -17.62
N ILE A 87 7.73 2.86 -17.85
CA ILE A 87 6.43 3.51 -18.01
C ILE A 87 5.96 3.26 -19.44
N VAL A 88 4.92 2.44 -19.60
CA VAL A 88 4.33 2.17 -20.91
C VAL A 88 2.84 2.48 -20.93
N ASP A 89 2.35 2.84 -22.11
CA ASP A 89 0.91 3.00 -22.34
C ASP A 89 0.19 1.64 -22.24
N LEU A 90 -1.10 1.70 -21.90
CA LEU A 90 -1.93 0.50 -21.81
C LEU A 90 -1.95 -0.23 -23.18
N PRO A 91 -1.51 -1.49 -23.28
CA PRO A 91 -1.54 -2.25 -24.52
C PRO A 91 -2.99 -2.40 -25.03
N LYS A 92 -3.18 -2.24 -26.34
CA LYS A 92 -4.49 -2.39 -26.99
C LYS A 92 -5.07 -3.78 -26.69
N GLY A 93 -6.28 -3.81 -26.13
CA GLY A 93 -6.98 -5.06 -25.78
C GLY A 93 -6.82 -5.52 -24.33
N THR A 94 -6.01 -4.82 -23.53
CA THR A 94 -5.90 -5.10 -22.08
C THR A 94 -6.83 -4.18 -21.29
N LYS A 95 -7.39 -4.70 -20.19
CA LYS A 95 -8.21 -3.91 -19.26
C LYS A 95 -7.32 -3.44 -18.11
N PRO A 96 -7.48 -2.19 -17.63
CA PRO A 96 -6.87 -1.76 -16.37
C PRO A 96 -7.20 -2.75 -15.25
N CYS A 97 -6.22 -3.19 -14.47
CA CYS A 97 -6.53 -3.88 -13.22
C CYS A 97 -7.28 -2.88 -12.33
N ARG A 98 -8.55 -3.16 -12.05
CA ARG A 98 -9.36 -2.32 -11.17
C ARG A 98 -8.99 -2.68 -9.73
N CYS A 99 -8.25 -1.81 -9.05
CA CYS A 99 -8.09 -1.93 -7.60
C CYS A 99 -9.46 -1.67 -6.96
N ARG A 100 -9.85 -2.51 -6.00
CA ARG A 100 -11.09 -2.40 -5.24
C ARG A 100 -10.79 -1.81 -3.87
#